data_AF-A0A9P6EWF5-F1
#
_entry.id   AF-A0A9P6EWF5-F1
#
_cell.length_a   1.000
_cell.length_b   1.000
_cell.length_c   1.000
_cell.angle_alpha   90.00
_cell.angle_beta   90.00
_cell.angle_gamma   90.00
#
_symmetry.space_group_name_H-M   'P 1'
#
loop_
_entity.id
_entity.type
_entity.pdbx_description
1 polymer ?
#
loop_
_entity_poly.entity_id
_entity_poly.type
_entity_poly.pdbx_seq_one_letter_code
_entity_poly.pdbx_strand_id
1 'polypeptide(L)'
;MDTAYGGRVVPRINEDEARLHYCLKDYQFRNLHSIVVCSVRTFRDPYEVRLYDEKAILKQARWIHGGDVGIANARQFFAEQGERVELPPVGPVLERRNKIRQAFLMRKVYASSVLPQVRHYVKTGRGNFEEIVCTLAV
;
A
#
# COMPACT_ATOMS: atom_id res chain seq x y z
N MET A 1 6.38 19.60 12.33
CA MET A 1 7.17 18.60 11.57
C MET A 1 7.47 17.47 12.53
N ASP A 2 6.79 16.33 12.40
CA ASP A 2 7.04 15.16 13.25
C ASP A 2 8.35 14.49 12.84
N THR A 3 9.39 14.70 13.65
CA THR A 3 10.77 14.25 13.46
C THR A 3 11.08 12.89 14.10
N ALA A 4 10.09 12.17 14.64
CA ALA A 4 10.32 10.88 15.29
C ALA A 4 10.88 9.79 14.35
N TYR A 5 10.76 9.96 13.03
CA TYR A 5 11.23 9.01 12.03
C TYR A 5 11.88 9.76 10.86
N GLY A 6 13.10 10.26 11.07
CA GLY A 6 13.89 11.08 10.13
C GLY A 6 14.36 10.38 8.83
N GLY A 7 13.63 9.38 8.35
CA GLY A 7 13.84 8.79 7.03
C GLY A 7 12.92 9.43 5.98
N ARG A 8 13.41 9.56 4.74
CA ARG A 8 12.55 9.88 3.60
C ARG A 8 11.44 8.84 3.49
N VAL A 9 10.19 9.25 3.69
CA VAL A 9 9.03 8.38 3.49
C VAL A 9 8.93 8.04 2.01
N VAL A 10 9.15 6.77 1.67
CA VAL A 10 8.99 6.27 0.30
C VAL A 10 7.61 5.62 0.20
N PRO A 11 6.69 6.12 -0.66
CA PRO A 11 5.40 5.46 -0.87
C PRO A 11 5.60 4.03 -1.37
N ARG A 12 5.02 3.08 -0.63
CA ARG A 12 5.07 1.66 -0.96
C ARG A 12 3.67 1.12 -1.15
N ILE A 13 3.52 0.09 -1.96
CA ILE A 13 2.25 -0.56 -2.27
C ILE A 13 2.47 -2.08 -2.37
N ASN A 14 1.52 -2.89 -1.91
CA ASN A 14 1.57 -4.34 -2.09
C ASN A 14 0.89 -4.76 -3.40
N GLU A 15 0.98 -6.04 -3.76
CA GLU A 15 0.38 -6.55 -5.01
C GLU A 15 -1.14 -6.35 -5.04
N ASP A 16 -1.84 -6.68 -3.94
CA ASP A 16 -3.29 -6.53 -3.85
C ASP A 16 -3.75 -5.09 -4.09
N GLU A 17 -3.14 -4.13 -3.38
CA GLU A 17 -3.42 -2.70 -3.56
C GLU A 17 -3.08 -2.26 -4.99
N ALA A 18 -1.98 -2.75 -5.58
CA ALA A 18 -1.62 -2.39 -6.95
C ALA A 18 -2.59 -2.94 -7.99
N ARG A 19 -3.14 -4.14 -7.77
CA ARG A 19 -4.19 -4.73 -8.61
C ARG A 19 -5.48 -3.92 -8.52
N LEU A 20 -5.93 -3.64 -7.30
CA LEU A 20 -7.16 -2.88 -7.05
C LEU A 20 -7.07 -1.44 -7.57
N HIS A 21 -5.91 -0.79 -7.40
CA HIS A 21 -5.72 0.60 -7.76
C HIS A 21 -5.34 0.81 -9.21
N TYR A 22 -4.57 -0.07 -9.83
CA TYR A 22 -3.96 0.18 -11.14
C TYR A 22 -4.30 -0.89 -12.18
N CYS A 23 -5.23 -1.80 -11.86
CA CYS A 23 -5.69 -2.87 -12.75
C CYS A 23 -4.52 -3.68 -13.32
N LEU A 24 -3.50 -3.92 -12.49
CA LEU A 24 -2.35 -4.75 -12.83
C LEU A 24 -2.67 -6.23 -12.60
N LYS A 25 -1.95 -7.10 -13.29
CA LYS A 25 -2.03 -8.57 -13.19
C LYS A 25 -0.70 -9.14 -12.70
N ASP A 26 -0.72 -10.34 -12.12
CA ASP A 26 0.44 -10.95 -11.43
C ASP A 26 1.72 -10.99 -12.28
N TYR A 27 1.62 -11.31 -13.57
CA TYR A 27 2.78 -11.37 -14.47
C TYR A 27 3.43 -10.00 -14.73
N GLN A 28 2.71 -8.90 -14.49
CA GLN A 28 3.15 -7.53 -14.73
C GLN A 28 4.04 -6.99 -13.60
N PHE A 29 4.15 -7.72 -12.49
CA PHE A 29 5.06 -7.38 -11.39
C PHE A 29 6.44 -8.04 -11.52
N ARG A 30 6.61 -9.03 -12.40
CA ARG A 30 7.81 -9.91 -12.45
C ARG A 30 9.14 -9.17 -12.56
N ASN A 31 9.17 -8.03 -13.24
CA ASN A 31 10.39 -7.25 -13.47
C ASN A 31 10.54 -6.05 -12.52
N LEU A 32 9.63 -5.90 -11.56
CA LEU A 32 9.67 -4.80 -10.60
C LEU A 32 10.44 -5.23 -9.35
N HIS A 33 11.36 -4.37 -8.90
CA HIS A 33 12.07 -4.58 -7.66
C HIS A 33 11.08 -4.50 -6.47
N SER A 34 11.08 -5.53 -5.64
CA SER A 34 10.27 -5.60 -4.42
C SER A 34 11.14 -5.80 -3.19
N ILE A 35 10.62 -5.36 -2.05
CA ILE A 35 11.10 -5.72 -0.72
C ILE A 35 10.12 -6.75 -0.15
N VAL A 36 10.65 -7.83 0.40
CA VAL A 36 9.86 -8.86 1.08
C VAL A 36 9.91 -8.60 2.59
N VAL A 37 8.74 -8.55 3.23
CA VAL A 37 8.59 -8.39 4.68
C VAL A 37 7.51 -9.32 5.22
N CYS A 38 7.56 -9.66 6.50
CA CYS A 38 6.53 -10.48 7.12
C CYS A 38 5.30 -9.63 7.47
N SER A 39 4.10 -10.19 7.30
CA SER A 39 2.89 -9.59 7.86
C SER A 39 2.94 -9.59 9.39
N VAL A 40 2.40 -8.54 10.02
CA VAL A 40 2.11 -8.55 11.47
C VAL A 40 1.19 -9.72 11.82
N ARG A 41 1.40 -10.34 12.99
CA ARG A 41 0.63 -11.51 13.45
C ARG A 41 -0.76 -11.09 13.89
N THR A 42 -1.69 -10.94 12.94
CA THR A 42 -3.06 -10.55 13.28
C THR A 42 -4.00 -11.73 13.41
N PHE A 43 -3.85 -12.80 12.62
CA PHE A 43 -4.49 -14.12 12.77
C PHE A 43 -3.91 -15.05 11.68
N ARG A 44 -3.60 -16.31 12.02
CA ARG A 44 -2.81 -17.27 11.22
C ARG A 44 -1.35 -16.86 11.03
N ASP A 45 -0.52 -17.85 10.75
CA ASP A 45 0.93 -17.74 10.68
C ASP A 45 1.38 -16.52 9.84
N PRO A 46 2.47 -15.83 10.25
CA PRO A 46 3.00 -14.73 9.49
C PRO A 46 3.29 -15.17 8.05
N TYR A 47 2.82 -14.39 7.08
CA TYR A 47 3.07 -14.63 5.66
C TYR A 47 3.94 -13.52 5.07
N GLU A 48 4.64 -13.84 3.99
CA GLU A 48 5.47 -12.88 3.30
C GLU A 48 4.63 -11.94 2.42
N VAL A 49 4.96 -10.66 2.48
CA VAL A 49 4.33 -9.60 1.70
C VAL A 49 5.39 -8.90 0.87
N ARG A 50 5.15 -8.82 -0.44
CA ARG A 50 5.97 -8.02 -1.35
C ARG A 50 5.48 -6.59 -1.38
N LEU A 51 6.40 -5.66 -1.15
CA LEU A 51 6.19 -4.23 -1.23
C LEU A 51 7.01 -3.64 -2.36
N TYR A 52 6.35 -2.89 -3.23
CA TYR A 52 6.93 -2.22 -4.38
C TYR A 52 6.98 -0.71 -4.12
N ASP A 53 7.90 -0.01 -4.77
CA ASP A 53 7.81 1.45 -4.88
C ASP A 53 6.57 1.81 -5.71
N GLU A 54 5.66 2.60 -5.12
CA GLU A 54 4.41 2.99 -5.79
C GLU A 54 4.68 3.79 -7.06
N LYS A 55 5.80 4.54 -7.15
CA LYS A 55 6.21 5.24 -8.37
C LYS A 55 6.56 4.26 -9.49
N ALA A 56 7.20 3.14 -9.18
CA ALA A 56 7.54 2.12 -10.17
C ALA A 56 6.27 1.42 -10.67
N ILE A 57 5.33 1.14 -9.76
CA ILE A 57 4.02 0.56 -10.08
C ILE A 57 3.20 1.49 -10.98
N LEU A 58 3.13 2.78 -10.66
CA LEU A 58 2.45 3.76 -11.49
C LEU A 58 3.09 3.88 -12.88
N LYS A 59 4.43 3.85 -12.97
CA LYS A 59 5.14 3.83 -14.26
C LYS A 59 4.78 2.59 -15.07
N GLN A 60 4.73 1.42 -14.44
CA GLN A 60 4.33 0.16 -15.09
C GLN A 60 2.88 0.22 -15.59
N ALA A 61 1.95 0.72 -14.75
CA ALA A 61 0.56 0.87 -15.12
C ALA A 61 0.36 1.83 -16.30
N ARG A 62 1.10 2.95 -16.32
CA ARG A 62 1.08 3.90 -17.44
C ARG A 62 1.61 3.26 -18.73
N TRP A 63 2.64 2.43 -18.64
CA TRP A 63 3.18 1.73 -19.80
C TRP A 63 2.18 0.71 -20.38
N ILE A 64 1.45 -0.01 -19.52
CA ILE A 64 0.47 -1.02 -19.94
C ILE A 64 -0.79 -0.37 -20.51
N HIS A 65 -1.34 0.60 -19.79
CA HIS A 65 -2.68 1.12 -20.09
C HIS A 65 -2.66 2.35 -21.00
N GLY A 66 -1.50 2.93 -21.30
CA GLY A 66 -1.39 4.12 -22.15
C GLY A 66 -1.56 5.44 -21.38
N GLY A 67 -0.97 5.53 -20.19
CA GLY A 67 -1.00 6.72 -19.35
C GLY A 67 -2.20 6.78 -18.39
N ASP A 68 -2.43 7.95 -17.80
CA ASP A 68 -3.41 8.12 -16.71
C ASP A 68 -4.87 7.98 -17.19
N VAL A 69 -5.18 8.45 -18.41
CA VAL A 69 -6.51 8.26 -19.04
C VAL A 69 -6.77 6.78 -19.29
N GLY A 70 -5.77 6.06 -19.77
CA GLY A 70 -5.85 4.62 -20.00
C GLY A 70 -6.10 3.84 -18.71
N ILE A 71 -5.43 4.19 -17.62
CA ILE A 71 -5.68 3.60 -16.29
C ILE A 71 -7.14 3.86 -15.86
N ALA A 72 -7.65 5.07 -16.06
CA ALA A 72 -9.03 5.39 -15.71
C ALA A 72 -10.05 4.56 -16.51
N ASN A 73 -9.83 4.40 -17.82
CA ASN A 73 -10.67 3.55 -18.67
C ASN A 73 -10.58 2.07 -18.28
N ALA A 74 -9.37 1.57 -17.98
CA ALA A 74 -9.18 0.21 -17.50
C ALA A 74 -9.95 -0.05 -16.20
N ARG A 75 -9.94 0.90 -15.26
CA ARG A 75 -10.75 0.81 -14.03
C ARG A 75 -12.24 0.69 -14.31
N GLN A 76 -12.78 1.49 -15.24
CA GLN A 76 -14.18 1.41 -15.63
C GLN A 76 -14.50 0.04 -16.23
N PHE A 77 -13.69 -0.41 -17.19
CA PHE A 77 -13.87 -1.71 -17.83
C PHE A 77 -13.83 -2.88 -16.82
N PHE A 78 -12.86 -2.90 -15.91
CA PHE A 78 -12.76 -3.94 -14.87
C PHE A 78 -13.97 -3.93 -13.93
N ALA A 79 -14.44 -2.73 -13.54
CA ALA A 79 -15.63 -2.61 -12.71
C ALA A 79 -16.90 -3.12 -13.41
N GLU A 80 -17.05 -2.87 -14.72
CA GLU A 80 -18.14 -3.40 -15.54
C GLU A 80 -18.10 -4.93 -15.66
N GLN A 81 -16.92 -5.54 -15.62
CA GLN A 81 -16.73 -7.00 -15.55
C GLN A 81 -16.98 -7.58 -14.14
N GLY A 82 -17.35 -6.75 -13.16
CA GLY A 82 -17.57 -7.16 -11.77
C GLY A 82 -16.29 -7.36 -10.96
N GLU A 83 -15.13 -6.96 -11.48
CA GLU A 83 -13.89 -6.98 -10.70
C GLU A 83 -13.89 -5.85 -9.65
N ARG A 84 -13.27 -6.11 -8.51
CA ARG A 84 -13.12 -5.09 -7.47
C ARG A 84 -12.06 -4.08 -7.90
N VAL A 85 -12.43 -2.81 -7.93
CA VAL A 85 -11.55 -1.68 -8.26
C VAL A 85 -11.65 -0.62 -7.17
N GLU A 86 -10.51 -0.05 -6.79
CA GLU A 86 -10.45 1.02 -5.79
C GLU A 86 -9.62 2.20 -6.32
N LEU A 87 -9.94 3.40 -5.86
CA LEU A 87 -9.13 4.58 -6.17
C LEU A 87 -7.92 4.63 -5.22
N PRO A 88 -6.70 4.92 -5.73
CA PRO A 88 -5.57 5.20 -4.87
C PRO A 88 -5.91 6.32 -3.88
N PRO A 89 -5.49 6.23 -2.61
CA PRO A 89 -5.73 7.29 -1.65
C PRO A 89 -4.97 8.56 -2.05
N VAL A 90 -5.54 9.71 -1.72
CA VAL A 90 -4.96 11.04 -2.01
C VAL A 90 -4.93 11.92 -0.76
N GLY A 91 -4.13 12.98 -0.81
CA GLY A 91 -4.06 13.99 0.25
C GLY A 91 -3.66 13.43 1.62
N PRO A 92 -4.28 13.89 2.73
CA PRO A 92 -3.89 13.48 4.09
C PRO A 92 -3.99 11.97 4.35
N VAL A 93 -4.89 11.27 3.66
CA VAL A 93 -5.04 9.81 3.79
C VAL A 93 -3.81 9.11 3.23
N LEU A 94 -3.32 9.55 2.06
CA LEU A 94 -2.10 9.04 1.43
C LEU A 94 -0.89 9.26 2.33
N GLU A 95 -0.74 10.47 2.86
CA GLU A 95 0.38 10.83 3.75
C GLU A 95 0.41 9.96 5.01
N ARG A 96 -0.74 9.79 5.68
CA ARG A 96 -0.85 8.94 6.88
C ARG A 96 -0.58 7.48 6.58
N ARG A 97 -1.11 6.95 5.46
CA ARG A 97 -0.83 5.58 4.99
C ARG A 97 0.67 5.38 4.77
N ASN A 98 1.34 6.32 4.10
CA ASN A 98 2.76 6.21 3.82
C ASN A 98 3.60 6.32 5.10
N LYS A 99 3.23 7.21 6.03
CA LYS A 99 3.91 7.36 7.33
C LYS A 99 3.87 6.06 8.16
N ILE A 100 2.68 5.47 8.34
CA ILE A 100 2.55 4.24 9.13
C ILE A 100 3.17 3.03 8.46
N ARG A 101 3.08 2.94 7.13
CA ARG A 101 3.74 1.89 6.36
C ARG A 101 5.26 1.96 6.49
N GLN A 102 5.84 3.17 6.43
CA GLN A 102 7.27 3.37 6.65
C GLN A 102 7.69 2.92 8.07
N ALA A 103 6.87 3.22 9.09
CA ALA A 103 7.14 2.81 10.47
C ALA A 103 7.18 1.30 10.64
N PHE A 104 6.20 0.58 10.08
CA PHE A 104 6.22 -0.88 10.06
C PHE A 104 7.40 -1.45 9.26
N LEU A 105 7.74 -0.84 8.13
CA LEU A 105 8.88 -1.27 7.31
C LEU A 105 10.22 -1.12 8.04
N MET A 106 10.40 -0.07 8.86
CA MET A 106 11.59 0.06 9.70
C MET A 106 11.70 -1.05 10.76
N ARG A 107 10.57 -1.66 11.14
CA ARG A 107 10.50 -2.87 11.97
C ARG A 107 10.54 -4.17 11.16
N LYS A 108 10.80 -4.10 9.85
CA LYS A 108 10.83 -5.22 8.90
C LYS A 108 9.53 -6.02 8.80
N VAL A 109 8.39 -5.37 9.09
CA VAL A 109 7.06 -5.99 9.02
C VAL A 109 6.09 -5.17 8.17
N TYR A 110 4.94 -5.76 7.85
CA TYR A 110 3.85 -5.12 7.14
C TYR A 110 2.53 -5.26 7.92
N ALA A 111 1.86 -4.13 8.15
CA ALA A 111 0.51 -4.11 8.67
C ALA A 111 -0.47 -3.72 7.57
N SER A 112 -1.47 -4.58 7.33
CA SER A 112 -2.48 -4.34 6.31
C SER A 112 -3.37 -3.15 6.67
N SER A 113 -3.68 -2.32 5.67
CA SER A 113 -4.59 -1.18 5.78
C SER A 113 -6.02 -1.57 6.19
N VAL A 114 -6.35 -2.87 6.17
CA VAL A 114 -7.65 -3.40 6.62
C VAL A 114 -7.74 -3.58 8.13
N LEU A 115 -6.60 -3.64 8.82
CA LEU A 115 -6.56 -3.82 10.28
C LEU A 115 -7.25 -2.64 10.97
N PRO A 116 -8.15 -2.87 11.95
CA PRO A 116 -8.99 -1.81 12.51
C PRO A 116 -8.19 -0.59 13.00
N GLN A 117 -7.10 -0.81 13.73
CA GLN A 117 -6.25 0.24 14.28
C GLN A 117 -5.54 1.04 13.17
N VAL A 118 -4.95 0.35 12.20
CA VAL A 118 -4.27 0.98 11.04
C VAL A 118 -5.27 1.74 10.19
N ARG A 119 -6.42 1.11 9.87
CA ARG A 119 -7.51 1.70 9.09
C ARG A 119 -8.06 2.96 9.75
N HIS A 120 -8.29 2.91 11.07
CA HIS A 120 -8.79 4.05 11.82
C HIS A 120 -7.81 5.21 11.74
N TYR A 121 -6.53 4.97 12.05
CA TYR A 121 -5.47 5.98 11.95
C TYR A 121 -5.35 6.58 10.54
N VAL A 122 -5.33 5.76 9.48
CA VAL A 122 -5.19 6.23 8.10
C VAL A 122 -6.38 7.11 7.67
N LYS A 123 -7.60 6.74 8.07
CA LYS A 123 -8.83 7.47 7.69
C LYS A 123 -9.05 8.74 8.52
N THR A 124 -8.89 8.67 9.84
CA THR A 124 -9.26 9.77 10.74
C THR A 124 -8.06 10.56 11.24
N GLY A 125 -6.86 9.99 11.23
CA GLY A 125 -5.67 10.55 11.87
C GLY A 125 -5.70 10.48 13.39
N ARG A 126 -6.74 9.86 13.97
CA ARG A 126 -6.86 9.65 15.40
C ARG A 126 -6.23 8.33 15.80
N GLY A 127 -5.81 8.24 17.06
CA GLY A 127 -5.08 7.11 17.61
C GLY A 127 -3.61 7.43 17.80
N ASN A 128 -2.97 6.75 18.76
CA ASN A 128 -1.56 6.93 19.03
C ASN A 128 -0.75 6.11 18.01
N PHE A 129 -0.12 6.83 17.08
CA PHE A 129 0.69 6.26 16.01
C PHE A 129 1.78 5.32 16.53
N GLU A 130 2.52 5.72 17.57
CA GLU A 130 3.63 4.93 18.11
C GLU A 130 3.11 3.67 18.79
N GLU A 131 2.02 3.79 19.54
CA GLU A 131 1.37 2.66 20.21
C GLU A 131 0.86 1.61 19.21
N ILE A 132 0.25 2.04 18.09
CA ILE A 132 -0.18 1.13 17.02
C ILE A 132 1.02 0.34 16.46
N VAL A 133 2.13 1.03 16.18
CA VAL A 133 3.33 0.39 15.62
C VAL A 133 3.95 -0.57 16.63
N CYS A 134 4.12 -0.16 17.89
CA CYS A 134 4.71 -0.98 18.95
C CYS A 134 3.85 -2.22 19.28
N THR A 135 2.53 -2.10 19.23
CA THR A 135 1.61 -3.21 19.54
C THR A 135 1.59 -4.26 18.44
N LEU A 136 1.63 -3.84 17.17
CA LEU A 136 1.47 -4.73 16.03
C LEU A 136 2.80 -5.26 15.48
N ALA A 137 3.92 -4.54 15.66
CA ALA A 137 5.23 -4.91 15.13
C ALA A 137 6.07 -5.77 16.10
N VAL A 138 5.44 -6.80 16.66
CA VAL A 138 6.06 -7.76 17.60
C VAL A 138 6.56 -9.00 16.87
#